data_AF-I3ZKN0-F1
#
_entry.id   AF-I3ZKN0-F1
#
_cell.length_a   1.000
_cell.length_b   1.000
_cell.length_c   1.000
_cell.angle_alpha   90.00
_cell.angle_beta   90.00
_cell.angle_gamma   90.00
#
_symmetry.space_group_name_H-M   'P 1'
#
loop_
_entity.id
_entity.type
_entity.pdbx_description
1 polymer ?
#
loop_
_entity_poly.entity_id
_entity_poly.type
_entity_poly.pdbx_seq_one_letter_code
_entity_poly.pdbx_strand_id
1 'polypeptide(L)'
;MTWARLAINCAAAEQVNLSLTRVALHATVEGVIGSFRHAGLEKFFKSGSKAGIQPAHASRLELQLGVLNAAEGPEDMAVPGWKLHALQGKLRGHYAVSVNGNWRMVFAFDGTDAILVDYSDYH
;
A
#
# COMPACT_ATOMS: atom_id res chain seq x y z
N MET A 1 -17.09 -26.72 -58.08
CA MET A 1 -16.55 -27.73 -57.13
C MET A 1 -17.15 -27.41 -55.77
N THR A 2 -18.17 -28.18 -55.42
CA THR A 2 -19.03 -28.02 -54.24
C THR A 2 -18.37 -28.59 -53.00
N TRP A 3 -18.35 -27.82 -51.92
CA TRP A 3 -18.31 -28.36 -50.56
C TRP A 3 -19.33 -27.59 -49.72
N ALA A 4 -20.36 -28.32 -49.30
CA ALA A 4 -21.41 -27.86 -48.42
C ALA A 4 -21.26 -28.54 -47.05
N ARG A 5 -21.70 -27.81 -46.02
CA ARG A 5 -22.18 -28.22 -44.68
C ARG A 5 -21.16 -28.61 -43.61
N LEU A 6 -21.16 -27.82 -42.53
CA LEU A 6 -21.67 -28.18 -41.18
C LEU A 6 -21.75 -26.86 -40.38
N ALA A 7 -22.92 -26.23 -40.27
CA ALA A 7 -23.89 -26.36 -39.17
C ALA A 7 -23.33 -25.92 -37.80
N ILE A 8 -23.80 -24.76 -37.32
CA ILE A 8 -24.45 -24.59 -36.00
C ILE A 8 -25.30 -23.31 -36.12
N ASN A 9 -26.61 -23.49 -36.14
CA ASN A 9 -27.57 -22.45 -35.75
C ASN A 9 -27.44 -22.28 -34.24
N CYS A 10 -27.33 -21.05 -33.73
CA CYS A 10 -28.05 -20.72 -32.51
C CYS A 10 -28.45 -19.25 -32.51
N ALA A 11 -29.68 -19.03 -32.06
CA ALA A 11 -30.51 -17.85 -32.20
C ALA A 11 -29.92 -16.56 -31.65
N ALA A 12 -30.48 -15.46 -32.16
CA ALA A 12 -30.51 -14.16 -31.53
C ALA A 12 -30.80 -14.24 -30.02
N ALA A 13 -29.97 -13.56 -29.24
CA ALA A 13 -30.32 -12.98 -27.95
C ALA A 13 -29.43 -11.74 -27.83
N GLU A 14 -29.99 -10.58 -28.19
CA GLU A 14 -30.44 -9.61 -27.20
C GLU A 14 -29.26 -8.76 -26.73
N GLN A 15 -29.21 -7.54 -27.26
CA GLN A 15 -28.30 -6.49 -26.81
C GLN A 15 -28.47 -6.31 -25.30
N VAL A 16 -27.52 -6.82 -24.52
CA VAL A 16 -27.50 -6.62 -23.08
C VAL A 16 -27.14 -5.16 -22.78
N ASN A 17 -28.20 -4.40 -22.56
CA ASN A 17 -28.34 -3.09 -21.94
C ASN A 17 -27.05 -2.55 -21.26
N LEU A 18 -26.42 -1.56 -21.89
CA LEU A 18 -25.30 -0.76 -21.35
C LEU A 18 -25.79 0.18 -20.23
N SER A 19 -26.15 -0.40 -19.08
CA SER A 19 -26.51 0.31 -17.87
C SER A 19 -25.99 -0.50 -16.68
N LEU A 20 -25.11 0.11 -15.87
CA LEU A 20 -24.53 -0.42 -14.61
C LEU A 20 -23.26 -1.28 -14.70
N THR A 21 -22.20 -0.82 -15.38
CA THR A 21 -20.82 -1.32 -15.15
C THR A 21 -19.82 -0.23 -14.76
N ARG A 22 -20.31 0.94 -14.34
CA ARG A 22 -19.46 2.03 -13.81
C ARG A 22 -19.31 2.02 -12.29
N VAL A 23 -19.89 1.04 -11.59
CA VAL A 23 -19.90 1.00 -10.11
C VAL A 23 -19.04 -0.14 -9.53
N ALA A 24 -18.43 -1.00 -10.36
CA ALA A 24 -17.62 -2.13 -9.88
C ALA A 24 -16.14 -2.11 -10.36
N LEU A 25 -15.61 -0.94 -10.73
CA LEU A 25 -14.17 -0.75 -11.02
C LEU A 25 -13.48 0.22 -10.02
N HIS A 26 -14.20 0.72 -9.02
CA HIS A 26 -13.66 1.67 -8.04
C HIS A 26 -13.35 1.02 -6.68
N ALA A 27 -13.33 -0.31 -6.58
CA ALA A 27 -13.29 -1.01 -5.29
C ALA A 27 -12.13 -2.02 -5.12
N THR A 28 -11.02 -1.92 -5.85
CA THR A 28 -9.94 -2.93 -5.73
C THR A 28 -8.50 -2.42 -5.88
N VAL A 29 -8.15 -1.17 -5.54
CA VAL A 29 -6.73 -0.74 -5.40
C VAL A 29 -6.54 0.39 -4.35
N GLU A 30 -7.22 0.34 -3.21
CA GLU A 30 -7.20 1.46 -2.24
C GLU A 30 -6.40 1.09 -0.99
N GLY A 31 -5.10 0.90 -1.18
CA GLY A 31 -4.11 0.94 -0.11
C GLY A 31 -2.94 1.76 -0.65
N VAL A 32 -2.84 3.02 -0.21
CA VAL A 32 -1.82 3.93 -0.71
C VAL A 32 -1.20 4.69 0.45
N ILE A 33 0.13 4.70 0.51
CA ILE A 33 0.83 5.68 1.35
C ILE A 33 0.59 7.07 0.74
N GLY A 34 -0.30 7.83 1.36
CA GLY A 34 -0.77 9.13 0.87
C GLY A 34 0.27 10.25 1.01
N SER A 35 1.13 10.20 2.03
CA SER A 35 2.18 11.23 2.22
C SER A 35 3.39 10.76 3.03
N PHE A 36 4.53 11.39 2.75
CA PHE A 36 5.79 11.18 3.46
C PHE A 36 6.26 12.50 4.09
N ARG A 37 6.78 12.42 5.31
CA ARG A 37 7.57 13.49 5.93
C ARG A 37 9.06 13.36 5.61
N HIS A 38 9.53 12.14 5.35
CA HIS A 38 10.93 11.85 5.09
C HIS A 38 11.22 11.71 3.59
N ALA A 39 11.83 12.72 2.97
CA ALA A 39 12.10 12.76 1.53
C ALA A 39 12.96 11.57 1.02
N GLY A 40 13.93 11.12 1.81
CA GLY A 40 14.76 9.96 1.45
C GLY A 40 13.98 8.64 1.43
N LEU A 41 12.95 8.53 2.28
CA LEU A 41 12.13 7.33 2.40
C LEU A 41 11.09 7.31 1.28
N GLU A 42 10.50 8.46 0.98
CA GLU A 42 9.64 8.64 -0.21
C GLU A 42 10.38 8.26 -1.49
N LYS A 43 11.61 8.77 -1.66
CA LYS A 43 12.44 8.44 -2.83
C LYS A 43 12.74 6.95 -2.90
N PHE A 44 13.04 6.33 -1.76
CA PHE A 44 13.26 4.88 -1.67
C PHE A 44 12.00 4.10 -2.07
N PHE A 45 10.84 4.48 -1.55
CA PHE A 45 9.56 3.85 -1.89
C PHE A 45 9.24 3.94 -3.39
N LYS A 46 9.40 5.14 -3.98
CA LYS A 46 8.99 5.39 -5.38
C LYS A 46 9.96 4.83 -6.43
N SER A 47 11.26 4.71 -6.10
CA SER A 47 12.30 4.41 -7.11
C SER A 47 13.29 3.32 -6.71
N GLY A 48 13.23 2.82 -5.47
CA GLY A 48 14.24 1.92 -4.90
C GLY A 48 15.58 2.59 -4.58
N SER A 49 15.74 3.89 -4.84
CA SER A 49 16.97 4.62 -4.54
C SER A 49 17.23 4.66 -3.03
N LYS A 50 18.36 4.09 -2.60
CA LYS A 50 18.80 4.11 -1.19
C LYS A 50 19.38 5.46 -0.75
N ALA A 51 19.51 6.44 -1.65
CA ALA A 51 19.99 7.77 -1.32
C ALA A 51 19.01 8.44 -0.33
N GLY A 52 19.51 8.77 0.86
CA GLY A 52 18.73 9.42 1.92
C GLY A 52 18.19 8.48 3.00
N ILE A 53 18.40 7.17 2.91
CA ILE A 53 18.16 6.21 4.00
C ILE A 53 19.46 5.52 4.40
N GLN A 54 19.45 4.75 5.51
CA GLN A 54 20.56 3.85 5.80
C GLN A 54 20.49 2.63 4.88
N PRO A 55 21.52 2.35 4.04
CA PRO A 55 21.46 1.23 3.10
C PRO A 55 21.31 -0.14 3.78
N ALA A 56 21.82 -0.30 5.01
CA ALA A 56 21.67 -1.51 5.81
C ALA A 56 20.21 -1.77 6.24
N HIS A 57 19.36 -0.74 6.24
CA HIS A 57 17.95 -0.85 6.62
C HIS A 57 17.04 -1.07 5.42
N ALA A 58 17.55 -0.94 4.18
CA ALA A 58 16.76 -0.95 2.96
C ALA A 58 15.83 -2.16 2.86
N SER A 59 16.34 -3.39 3.06
CA SER A 59 15.51 -4.60 2.94
C SER A 59 14.37 -4.66 3.95
N ARG A 60 14.58 -4.13 5.16
CA ARG A 60 13.51 -4.10 6.17
C ARG A 60 12.50 -2.98 5.90
N LEU A 61 12.99 -1.81 5.50
CA LEU A 61 12.13 -0.69 5.11
C LEU A 61 11.28 -1.05 3.88
N GLU A 62 11.81 -1.79 2.93
CA GLU A 62 11.08 -2.27 1.75
C GLU A 62 9.91 -3.16 2.15
N LEU A 63 10.13 -4.15 3.03
CA LEU A 63 9.06 -5.00 3.56
C LEU A 63 8.03 -4.18 4.35
N GLN A 64 8.48 -3.27 5.20
CA GLN A 64 7.60 -2.46 6.04
C GLN A 64 6.74 -1.49 5.23
N LEU A 65 7.33 -0.83 4.22
CA LEU A 65 6.60 0.06 3.32
C LEU A 65 5.64 -0.74 2.42
N GLY A 66 6.01 -1.95 2.00
CA GLY A 66 5.13 -2.84 1.26
C GLY A 66 3.88 -3.23 2.05
N VAL A 67 4.06 -3.63 3.32
CA VAL A 67 2.92 -3.94 4.22
C VAL A 67 2.13 -2.67 4.53
N LEU A 68 2.78 -1.56 4.84
CA LEU A 68 2.11 -0.30 5.16
C LEU A 68 1.27 0.22 3.99
N ASN A 69 1.75 0.03 2.75
CA ASN A 69 0.98 0.41 1.57
C ASN A 69 -0.26 -0.47 1.36
N ALA A 70 -0.31 -1.68 1.91
CA ALA A 70 -1.48 -2.56 1.81
C ALA A 70 -2.34 -2.57 3.07
N ALA A 71 -1.96 -1.82 4.11
CA ALA A 71 -2.64 -1.80 5.39
C ALA A 71 -3.91 -0.95 5.33
N GLU A 72 -4.99 -1.42 5.95
CA GLU A 72 -6.23 -0.66 6.16
C GLU A 72 -6.25 0.01 7.55
N GLY A 73 -5.33 -0.39 8.43
CA GLY A 73 -5.16 0.19 9.76
C GLY A 73 -3.81 -0.10 10.40
N PRO A 74 -3.50 0.54 11.54
CA PRO A 74 -2.24 0.36 12.24
C PRO A 74 -2.01 -1.07 12.72
N GLU A 75 -3.05 -1.82 13.03
CA GLU A 75 -3.01 -3.22 13.47
C GLU A 75 -2.39 -4.16 12.43
N ASP A 76 -2.51 -3.87 11.14
CA ASP A 76 -1.89 -4.67 10.07
C ASP A 76 -0.35 -4.60 10.13
N MET A 77 0.18 -3.56 10.79
CA MET A 77 1.60 -3.38 11.03
C MET A 77 2.10 -4.12 12.29
N ALA A 78 1.25 -4.87 12.99
CA ALA A 78 1.60 -5.65 14.19
C ALA A 78 2.38 -6.95 13.88
N VAL A 79 3.22 -6.93 12.84
CA VAL A 79 4.06 -8.06 12.45
C VAL A 79 5.06 -8.41 13.58
N PRO A 80 5.22 -9.70 13.93
CA PRO A 80 6.17 -10.12 14.96
C PRO A 80 7.57 -9.55 14.74
N GLY A 81 8.15 -8.95 15.80
CA GLY A 81 9.47 -8.33 15.75
C GLY A 81 9.50 -6.89 15.22
N TRP A 82 8.38 -6.32 14.75
CA TRP A 82 8.28 -4.90 14.39
C TRP A 82 7.90 -4.03 15.58
N LYS A 83 7.41 -4.60 16.68
CA LYS A 83 7.14 -3.88 17.94
C LYS A 83 6.25 -2.65 17.72
N LEU A 84 5.12 -2.84 17.03
CA LEU A 84 4.12 -1.79 16.83
C LEU A 84 3.70 -1.20 18.18
N HIS A 85 3.65 0.13 18.26
CA HIS A 85 3.09 0.83 19.41
C HIS A 85 2.57 2.22 18.99
N ALA A 86 1.53 2.67 19.67
CA ALA A 86 1.01 4.03 19.52
C ALA A 86 1.93 5.04 20.22
N LEU A 87 2.11 6.20 19.62
CA LEU A 87 2.85 7.31 20.18
C LEU A 87 1.96 8.22 21.03
N GLN A 88 2.57 8.93 21.97
CA GLN A 88 1.89 9.77 22.96
C GLN A 88 2.28 11.24 22.84
N GLY A 89 1.60 12.11 23.59
CA GLY A 89 1.89 13.54 23.62
C GLY A 89 1.61 14.24 22.29
N LYS A 90 2.59 14.98 21.76
CA LYS A 90 2.47 15.72 20.49
C LYS A 90 2.26 14.82 19.27
N LEU A 91 2.62 13.54 19.38
CA LEU A 91 2.47 12.55 18.32
C LEU A 91 1.28 11.61 18.57
N ARG A 92 0.32 12.00 19.41
CA ARG A 92 -0.91 11.23 19.61
C ARG A 92 -1.62 11.01 18.26
N GLY A 93 -2.02 9.78 17.98
CA GLY A 93 -2.58 9.37 16.69
C GLY A 93 -1.54 8.90 15.67
N HIS A 94 -0.25 8.96 16.00
CA HIS A 94 0.80 8.31 15.23
C HIS A 94 1.17 6.96 15.86
N TYR A 95 1.74 6.10 15.04
CA TYR A 95 2.21 4.77 15.38
C TYR A 95 3.65 4.62 14.93
N ALA A 96 4.39 3.74 15.59
CA ALA A 96 5.77 3.46 15.24
C ALA A 96 6.03 1.95 15.18
N VAL A 97 6.82 1.55 14.18
CA VAL A 97 7.44 0.22 14.09
C VAL A 97 8.96 0.33 14.13
N SER A 98 9.60 -0.70 14.65
CA SER A 98 11.06 -0.83 14.77
C SER A 98 11.68 -1.23 13.45
N VAL A 99 12.66 -0.44 13.01
CA VAL A 99 13.52 -0.75 11.86
C VAL A 99 14.76 -1.48 12.35
N ASN A 100 15.67 -0.80 13.04
CA ASN A 100 16.89 -1.40 13.59
C ASN A 100 17.36 -0.61 14.81
N GLY A 101 17.65 -1.27 15.92
CA GLY A 101 18.08 -0.59 17.15
C GLY A 101 17.09 0.51 17.56
N ASN A 102 17.53 1.76 17.50
CA ASN A 102 16.74 2.95 17.86
C ASN A 102 15.94 3.54 16.68
N TRP A 103 16.16 3.05 15.47
CA TRP A 103 15.47 3.52 14.27
C TRP A 103 14.01 3.09 14.23
N ARG A 104 13.14 4.04 13.89
CA ARG A 104 11.70 3.82 13.76
C ARG A 104 11.20 4.32 12.42
N MET A 105 10.19 3.62 11.90
CA MET A 105 9.30 4.18 10.90
C MET A 105 8.04 4.61 11.64
N VAL A 106 7.67 5.89 11.49
CA VAL A 106 6.52 6.51 12.15
C VAL A 106 5.50 6.85 11.09
N PHE A 107 4.22 6.62 11.35
CA PHE A 107 3.13 6.91 10.42
C PHE A 107 1.85 7.23 11.18
N ALA A 108 0.90 7.84 10.51
CA ALA A 108 -0.47 8.00 10.96
C ALA A 108 -1.42 7.45 9.89
N PHE A 109 -2.71 7.37 10.22
CA PHE A 109 -3.75 6.99 9.28
C PHE A 109 -4.77 8.13 9.14
N ASP A 110 -5.23 8.37 7.92
CA ASP A 110 -6.41 9.18 7.62
C ASP A 110 -7.40 8.29 6.86
N GLY A 111 -8.44 7.83 7.56
CA GLY A 111 -9.24 6.71 7.09
C GLY A 111 -8.39 5.44 6.96
N THR A 112 -8.32 4.88 5.74
CA THR A 112 -7.52 3.70 5.39
C THR A 112 -6.14 4.05 4.84
N ASP A 113 -5.84 5.33 4.59
CA ASP A 113 -4.60 5.75 3.98
C ASP A 113 -3.51 6.02 5.03
N ALA A 114 -2.34 5.42 4.83
CA ALA A 114 -1.16 5.72 5.62
C ALA A 114 -0.60 7.10 5.23
N ILE A 115 -0.47 8.01 6.19
CA ILE A 115 -0.01 9.38 5.98
C ILE A 115 1.16 9.74 6.90
N LEU A 116 1.83 10.85 6.56
CA LEU A 116 2.92 11.44 7.35
C LEU A 116 4.08 10.47 7.62
N VAL A 117 4.33 9.54 6.71
CA VAL A 117 5.32 8.48 6.90
C VAL A 117 6.72 9.08 7.04
N ASP A 118 7.33 8.80 8.17
CA ASP A 118 8.63 9.32 8.59
C ASP A 118 9.57 8.17 8.97
N TYR A 119 10.87 8.46 8.93
CA TYR A 119 11.93 7.53 9.27
C TYR A 119 13.04 8.27 10.01
N SER A 120 13.23 7.94 11.28
CA SER A 120 14.15 8.67 12.15
C SER A 120 14.79 7.76 13.20
N ASP A 121 15.96 8.19 13.67
CA ASP A 121 16.58 7.64 14.86
C ASP A 121 15.96 8.33 16.08
N TYR A 122 15.54 7.56 17.08
CA TYR A 122 15.23 8.12 18.38
C TYR A 122 16.53 8.33 19.17
N HIS A 123 17.28 9.41 18.89
CA HIS A 123 18.26 10.05 19.79
C HIS A 123 18.35 11.54 19.44
#